data_AF-A0A4Y2RML3-F1
#
_entry.id   AF-A0A4Y2RML3-F1
#
_cell.length_a   1.000
_cell.length_b   1.000
_cell.length_c   1.000
_cell.angle_alpha   90.00
_cell.angle_beta   90.00
_cell.angle_gamma   90.00
#
_symmetry.space_group_name_H-M   'P 1'
#
loop_
_entity.id
_entity.type
_entity.pdbx_description
1 polymer ?
#
loop_
_entity_poly.entity_id
_entity_poly.type
_entity_poly.pdbx_seq_one_letter_code
_entity_poly.pdbx_strand_id
1 'polypeptide(L)'
;MQQIIDEDNAKSYYIPHHCIYKPEKTTTSLRVVFDASAKTSAGQSLNSILIHGASIRDDLFSLVTRFRTHKYAFNADIQKMYRQILVEPSQRYLQRIIWKETNNTPIKIYQLNTVTYLIVSAPFLDMRVFKVLADAEHQDFPESAKIISRDMYMDDILSGALSLTSAKKLQVGVSELLRRGEVLSCINGYQIIQPFLMIFLLQNTHSKYSVKHSKGTMNALEASD
;
A
#
# COMPACT_ATOMS: atom_id res chain seq x y z
N MET A 1 7.33 8.14 12.96
CA MET A 1 8.69 8.01 13.50
C MET A 1 8.82 8.94 14.70
N GLN A 2 9.68 8.61 15.66
CA GLN A 2 9.91 9.40 16.87
C GLN A 2 11.40 9.62 17.05
N GLN A 3 11.82 10.85 17.34
CA GLN A 3 13.22 11.11 17.71
C GLN A 3 13.46 10.57 19.12
N ILE A 4 14.58 9.89 19.33
CA ILE A 4 14.96 9.34 20.63
C ILE A 4 16.33 9.87 21.06
N ILE A 5 16.53 9.95 22.37
CA ILE A 5 17.84 10.14 22.99
C ILE A 5 18.35 8.74 23.32
N ASP A 6 19.57 8.43 22.91
CA ASP A 6 20.10 7.08 22.96
C ASP A 6 20.74 6.81 24.33
N GLU A 7 19.90 6.42 25.30
CA GLU A 7 20.32 6.24 26.69
C GLU A 7 20.83 4.81 26.98
N ASP A 8 20.43 3.81 26.19
CA ASP A 8 20.93 2.43 26.30
C ASP A 8 20.89 1.70 24.92
N ASN A 9 22.07 1.39 24.40
CA ASN A 9 22.27 0.87 23.03
C ASN A 9 22.37 -0.67 22.96
N ALA A 10 22.25 -1.37 24.10
CA ALA A 10 22.66 -2.77 24.20
C ALA A 10 21.85 -3.75 23.32
N LYS A 11 20.66 -3.36 22.82
CA LYS A 11 19.76 -4.26 22.06
C LYS A 11 19.23 -3.67 20.76
N SER A 12 19.81 -2.59 20.25
CA SER A 12 19.22 -1.83 19.15
C SER A 12 19.74 -2.24 17.77
N TYR A 13 18.90 -2.10 16.75
CA TYR A 13 19.31 -2.27 15.35
C TYR A 13 19.10 -0.98 14.56
N TYR A 14 20.16 -0.52 13.91
CA TYR A 14 20.15 0.65 13.05
C TYR A 14 20.07 0.20 11.60
N ILE A 15 18.95 0.50 10.94
CA ILE A 15 18.72 0.17 9.54
C ILE A 15 19.44 1.21 8.67
N PRO A 16 20.48 0.82 7.92
CA PRO A 16 21.08 1.70 6.94
C PRO A 16 20.03 2.09 5.90
N HIS A 17 20.07 3.34 5.48
CA HIS A 17 19.18 3.82 4.44
C HIS A 17 19.88 4.80 3.53
N HIS A 18 19.43 4.86 2.28
CA HIS A 18 19.89 5.82 1.29
C HIS A 18 18.69 6.29 0.46
N CYS A 19 18.83 7.45 -0.18
CA CYS A 19 17.80 7.95 -1.07
C CYS A 19 18.15 7.66 -2.53
N ILE A 20 17.13 7.32 -3.30
CA ILE A 20 17.16 7.22 -4.75
C ILE A 20 16.34 8.39 -5.27
N TYR A 21 17.00 9.33 -5.94
CA TYR A 21 16.37 10.46 -6.59
C TYR A 21 16.24 10.20 -8.10
N LYS A 22 15.02 10.29 -8.61
CA LYS A 22 14.64 10.10 -10.02
C LYS A 22 13.70 11.24 -10.42
N PRO A 23 14.23 12.41 -10.84
CA PRO A 23 13.43 13.61 -11.13
C PRO A 23 12.41 13.41 -12.25
N GLU A 24 12.68 12.47 -13.15
CA GLU A 24 11.79 12.08 -14.26
C GLU A 24 10.41 11.55 -13.79
N LYS A 25 10.30 11.08 -12.53
CA LYS A 25 9.07 10.50 -11.98
C LYS A 25 8.14 11.58 -11.45
N THR A 26 6.91 11.61 -11.98
CA THR A 26 5.89 12.62 -11.65
C THR A 26 5.32 12.47 -10.23
N THR A 27 5.26 11.27 -9.65
CA THR A 27 4.58 11.01 -8.35
C THR A 27 5.51 10.65 -7.20
N THR A 28 6.72 10.13 -7.47
CA THR A 28 7.72 9.77 -6.45
C THR A 28 9.13 10.03 -6.99
N SER A 29 9.50 11.31 -7.04
CA SER A 29 10.84 11.75 -7.46
C SER A 29 11.93 11.34 -6.47
N LEU A 30 11.60 11.16 -5.19
CA LEU A 30 12.51 10.68 -4.16
C LEU A 30 11.95 9.42 -3.49
N ARG A 31 12.79 8.39 -3.32
CA ARG A 31 12.46 7.17 -2.56
C ARG A 31 13.58 6.88 -1.57
N VAL A 32 13.24 6.57 -0.33
CA VAL A 32 14.20 6.05 0.64
C VAL A 32 14.28 4.53 0.45
N VAL A 33 15.45 3.94 0.56
CA VAL A 33 15.65 2.49 0.54
C VAL A 33 16.27 2.11 1.86
N PHE A 34 15.65 1.15 2.53
CA PHE A 34 16.12 0.58 3.79
C PHE A 34 16.82 -0.74 3.51
N ASP A 35 18.02 -0.92 4.06
CA ASP A 35 18.77 -2.18 3.94
C ASP A 35 18.70 -2.96 5.25
N ALA A 36 17.68 -3.79 5.39
CA ALA A 36 17.53 -4.69 6.52
C ALA A 36 18.41 -5.96 6.42
N SER A 37 19.18 -6.11 5.33
CA SER A 37 20.13 -7.21 5.12
C SER A 37 21.56 -6.88 5.55
N ALA A 38 21.85 -5.59 5.77
CA ALA A 38 23.13 -5.12 6.28
C ALA A 38 23.49 -5.82 7.59
N LYS A 39 24.72 -6.32 7.70
CA LYS A 39 25.18 -6.99 8.92
C LYS A 39 25.70 -5.96 9.91
N THR A 40 25.36 -6.16 11.18
CA THR A 40 25.95 -5.44 12.32
C THR A 40 27.37 -5.95 12.60
N SER A 41 28.07 -5.29 13.53
CA SER A 41 29.35 -5.78 14.07
C SER A 41 29.24 -7.17 14.70
N ALA A 42 28.05 -7.60 15.12
CA ALA A 42 27.77 -8.96 15.59
C ALA A 42 27.53 -9.97 14.46
N GLY A 43 27.65 -9.57 13.19
CA GLY A 43 27.48 -10.45 12.02
C GLY A 43 26.03 -10.80 11.67
N GLN A 44 25.05 -10.30 12.43
CA GLN A 44 23.62 -10.52 12.23
C GLN A 44 22.99 -9.34 11.50
N SER A 45 21.99 -9.61 10.65
CA SER A 45 21.14 -8.59 10.03
C SER A 45 19.74 -8.63 10.62
N LEU A 46 18.95 -7.57 10.47
CA LEU A 46 17.57 -7.58 10.94
C LEU A 46 16.78 -8.71 10.27
N ASN A 47 17.06 -8.93 8.98
CA ASN A 47 16.45 -10.00 8.20
C ASN A 47 16.83 -11.42 8.65
N SER A 48 17.97 -11.63 9.31
CA SER A 48 18.32 -12.94 9.89
C SER A 48 17.65 -13.20 11.24
N ILE A 49 17.17 -12.15 11.91
CA ILE A 49 16.52 -12.22 13.23
C ILE A 49 14.99 -12.34 13.07
N LEU A 50 14.42 -11.63 12.10
CA LEU A 50 12.97 -11.63 11.87
C LEU A 50 12.48 -12.95 11.28
N ILE A 51 11.34 -13.40 11.79
CA ILE A 51 10.60 -14.53 11.21
C ILE A 51 9.92 -14.07 9.93
N HIS A 52 10.10 -14.81 8.84
CA HIS A 52 9.50 -14.49 7.54
C HIS A 52 7.98 -14.54 7.52
N GLY A 53 7.40 -15.46 8.30
CA GLY A 53 5.97 -15.75 8.25
C GLY A 53 5.60 -16.60 7.04
N ALA A 54 4.42 -17.23 7.12
CA ALA A 54 3.90 -18.07 6.05
C ALA A 54 3.47 -17.22 4.84
N SER A 55 3.46 -17.80 3.64
CA SER A 55 2.84 -17.12 2.51
C SER A 55 1.32 -17.12 2.68
N ILE A 56 0.76 -15.97 3.06
CA ILE A 56 -0.69 -15.76 3.24
C ILE A 56 -1.39 -15.40 1.90
N ARG A 57 -0.61 -15.23 0.84
CA ARG A 57 -1.07 -14.72 -0.47
C ARG A 57 -1.67 -15.82 -1.34
N ASP A 58 -2.78 -15.50 -1.99
CA ASP A 58 -3.22 -16.24 -3.17
C ASP A 58 -2.22 -16.06 -4.32
N ASP A 59 -2.13 -17.06 -5.17
CA ASP A 59 -1.34 -16.98 -6.39
C ASP A 59 -1.88 -15.87 -7.32
N LEU A 60 -0.97 -15.09 -7.92
CA LEU A 60 -1.30 -13.99 -8.81
C LEU A 60 -2.11 -14.45 -10.03
N PHE A 61 -1.85 -15.66 -10.55
CA PHE A 61 -2.61 -16.21 -11.66
C PHE A 61 -4.08 -16.43 -11.29
N SER A 62 -4.35 -16.95 -10.10
CA SER A 62 -5.70 -17.15 -9.56
C SER A 62 -6.43 -15.82 -9.38
N LEU A 63 -5.74 -14.79 -8.86
CA LEU A 63 -6.30 -13.45 -8.73
C LEU A 63 -6.68 -12.86 -10.09
N VAL A 64 -5.76 -12.85 -11.06
CA VAL A 64 -5.99 -12.30 -12.39
C VAL A 64 -7.08 -13.07 -13.12
N THR A 65 -7.12 -14.39 -12.96
CA THR A 65 -8.16 -15.24 -13.55
C THR A 65 -9.53 -14.87 -13.01
N ARG A 66 -9.70 -14.76 -11.69
CA ARG A 66 -10.96 -14.30 -11.08
C ARG A 66 -11.33 -12.90 -11.54
N PHE A 67 -10.39 -11.98 -11.53
CA PHE A 67 -10.60 -10.60 -11.97
C PHE A 67 -11.20 -10.52 -13.38
N ARG A 68 -10.70 -11.35 -14.31
CA ARG A 68 -11.20 -11.43 -15.69
C ARG A 68 -12.62 -11.99 -15.85
N THR A 69 -13.18 -12.64 -14.83
CA THR A 69 -14.55 -13.18 -14.89
C THR A 69 -15.64 -12.12 -14.69
N HIS A 70 -15.30 -10.94 -14.16
CA HIS A 70 -16.28 -9.90 -13.85
C HIS A 70 -16.65 -9.07 -15.08
N LYS A 71 -17.94 -8.84 -15.36
CA LYS A 71 -18.35 -7.97 -16.47
C LYS A 71 -17.92 -6.50 -16.27
N TYR A 72 -17.94 -6.04 -15.03
CA TYR A 72 -17.49 -4.72 -14.58
C TYR A 72 -16.47 -4.91 -13.48
N ALA A 73 -15.22 -4.57 -13.73
CA ALA A 73 -14.13 -4.76 -12.80
C ALA A 73 -13.65 -3.40 -12.26
N PHE A 74 -13.14 -3.38 -11.03
CA PHE A 74 -12.50 -2.20 -10.43
C PHE A 74 -11.15 -2.60 -9.84
N ASN A 75 -10.23 -1.64 -9.85
CA ASN A 75 -8.99 -1.72 -9.09
C ASN A 75 -8.99 -0.68 -7.97
N ALA A 76 -8.17 -0.90 -6.95
CA ALA A 76 -7.82 0.09 -5.94
C ALA A 76 -6.39 -0.16 -5.47
N ASP A 77 -5.63 0.92 -5.30
CA ASP A 77 -4.29 0.93 -4.71
C ASP A 77 -4.37 1.40 -3.26
N ILE A 78 -3.79 0.66 -2.31
CA ILE A 78 -3.65 1.07 -0.91
C ILE A 78 -2.29 1.77 -0.75
N GLN A 79 -2.28 3.07 -1.05
CA GLN A 79 -1.11 3.92 -0.87
C GLN A 79 -0.40 3.72 0.47
N LYS A 80 0.91 3.52 0.41
CA LYS A 80 1.77 3.47 1.60
C LYS A 80 1.27 2.45 2.64
N MET A 81 0.72 1.32 2.21
CA MET A 81 0.16 0.25 3.05
C MET A 81 1.02 -0.06 4.29
N TYR A 82 2.31 -0.32 4.11
CA TYR A 82 3.27 -0.58 5.20
C TYR A 82 3.28 0.50 6.31
N ARG A 83 3.04 1.77 5.94
CA ARG A 83 3.05 2.91 6.88
C ARG A 83 1.78 3.03 7.70
N GLN A 84 0.73 2.27 7.37
CA GLN A 84 -0.52 2.28 8.14
C GLN A 84 -0.47 1.32 9.32
N ILE A 85 0.48 0.38 9.33
CA ILE A 85 0.56 -0.68 10.34
C ILE A 85 1.58 -0.30 11.39
N LEU A 86 1.11 -0.09 12.62
CA LEU A 86 1.98 0.18 13.76
C LEU A 86 2.73 -1.07 14.19
N VAL A 87 4.02 -0.90 14.43
CA VAL A 87 4.86 -1.90 15.07
C VAL A 87 4.62 -1.82 16.57
N GLU A 88 4.57 -2.98 17.22
CA GLU A 88 4.43 -3.09 18.67
C GLU A 88 5.55 -2.29 19.37
N PRO A 89 5.23 -1.41 20.36
CA PRO A 89 6.21 -0.49 20.95
C PRO A 89 7.49 -1.16 21.47
N SER A 90 7.39 -2.33 22.08
CA SER A 90 8.55 -3.08 22.58
C SER A 90 9.47 -3.54 21.46
N GLN A 91 9.02 -3.74 20.22
CA GLN A 91 9.87 -4.18 19.10
C GLN A 91 10.49 -3.04 18.28
N ARG A 92 10.04 -1.80 18.48
CA ARG A 92 10.45 -0.66 17.64
C ARG A 92 11.94 -0.32 17.73
N TYR A 93 12.63 -0.72 18.81
CA TYR A 93 14.09 -0.52 18.96
C TYR A 93 14.91 -1.24 17.88
N LEU A 94 14.33 -2.23 17.18
CA LEU A 94 14.93 -2.93 16.04
C LEU A 94 14.83 -2.15 14.72
N GLN A 95 14.09 -1.04 14.70
CA GLN A 95 13.84 -0.23 13.51
C GLN A 95 14.29 1.22 13.72
N ARG A 96 15.55 1.40 14.16
CA ARG A 96 16.16 2.73 14.31
C ARG A 96 16.85 3.16 13.01
N ILE A 97 16.90 4.46 12.78
CA ILE A 97 17.64 5.08 11.68
C ILE A 97 18.46 6.25 12.19
N ILE A 98 19.60 6.48 11.54
CA ILE A 98 20.47 7.62 11.80
C ILE A 98 20.16 8.71 10.79
N TRP A 99 19.77 9.88 11.25
CA TRP A 99 19.44 11.01 10.40
C TRP A 99 20.44 12.15 10.59
N LYS A 100 20.89 12.72 9.47
CA LYS A 100 21.81 13.85 9.45
C LYS A 100 21.39 14.79 8.31
N GLU A 101 21.01 16.02 8.65
CA GLU A 101 20.50 16.99 7.66
C GLU A 101 21.64 17.58 6.82
N THR A 102 22.74 17.94 7.47
CA THR A 102 23.97 18.41 6.82
C THR A 102 25.20 17.86 7.53
N ASN A 103 26.37 17.94 6.90
CA ASN A 103 27.63 17.45 7.48
C ASN A 103 27.96 18.08 8.85
N ASN A 104 27.46 19.29 9.11
CA ASN A 104 27.73 20.06 10.32
C ASN A 104 26.63 19.95 11.38
N THR A 105 25.49 19.32 11.06
CA THR A 105 24.42 19.10 12.05
C THR A 105 24.71 17.89 12.93
N PRO A 106 24.33 17.94 14.23
CA PRO A 106 24.37 16.78 15.10
C PRO A 106 23.58 15.61 14.51
N ILE A 107 24.07 14.40 14.75
CA ILE A 107 23.37 13.18 14.37
C ILE A 107 22.10 13.06 15.24
N LYS A 108 20.98 12.79 14.59
CA LYS A 108 19.71 12.47 15.25
C LYS A 108 19.40 10.99 15.06
N ILE A 109 18.82 10.37 16.09
CA ILE A 109 18.35 9.00 16.00
C ILE A 109 16.83 9.01 16.00
N TYR A 110 16.26 8.28 15.05
CA TYR A 110 14.82 8.11 14.95
C TYR A 110 14.44 6.65 15.03
N GLN A 111 13.33 6.39 15.69
CA GLN A 111 12.68 5.10 15.74
C GLN A 111 11.47 5.10 14.78
N LEU A 112 11.40 4.10 13.91
CA LEU A 112 10.27 3.90 13.02
C LEU A 112 9.12 3.23 13.79
N ASN A 113 7.92 3.79 13.68
CA ASN A 113 6.75 3.33 14.43
C ASN A 113 5.88 2.35 13.64
N THR A 114 6.11 2.27 12.34
CA THR A 114 5.29 1.53 11.39
C THR A 114 6.13 0.44 10.73
N VAL A 115 5.49 -0.55 10.11
CA VAL A 115 6.19 -1.58 9.37
C VAL A 115 7.10 -0.92 8.31
N THR A 116 8.37 -1.29 8.33
CA THR A 116 9.35 -0.83 7.34
C THR A 116 9.33 -1.78 6.15
N TYR A 117 9.13 -1.27 4.95
CA TYR A 117 9.24 -2.08 3.73
C TYR A 117 10.67 -2.61 3.57
N LEU A 118 10.83 -3.74 2.87
CA LEU A 118 12.12 -4.45 2.65
C LEU A 118 12.68 -5.20 3.86
N ILE A 119 11.93 -5.32 4.96
CA ILE A 119 12.17 -6.37 5.96
C ILE A 119 11.45 -7.66 5.53
N VAL A 120 12.01 -8.82 5.88
CA VAL A 120 11.48 -10.12 5.41
C VAL A 120 10.05 -10.40 5.89
N SER A 121 9.68 -9.90 7.08
CA SER A 121 8.37 -10.15 7.69
C SER A 121 7.27 -9.21 7.17
N ALA A 122 7.61 -8.11 6.50
CA ALA A 122 6.64 -7.08 6.13
C ALA A 122 5.48 -7.59 5.26
N PRO A 123 5.71 -8.39 4.19
CA PRO A 123 4.62 -8.91 3.37
C PRO A 123 3.62 -9.78 4.15
N PHE A 124 4.10 -10.54 5.14
CA PHE A 124 3.25 -11.33 6.02
C PHE A 124 2.43 -10.45 6.96
N LEU A 125 3.09 -9.50 7.62
CA LEU A 125 2.45 -8.61 8.59
C LEU A 125 1.31 -7.83 7.94
N ASP A 126 1.55 -7.27 6.76
CA ASP A 126 0.53 -6.49 6.07
C ASP A 126 -0.67 -7.34 5.71
N MET A 127 -0.43 -8.48 5.06
CA MET A 127 -1.52 -9.34 4.62
C MET A 127 -2.31 -9.93 5.80
N ARG A 128 -1.65 -10.19 6.93
CA ARG A 128 -2.32 -10.65 8.13
C ARG A 128 -3.25 -9.59 8.72
N VAL A 129 -2.85 -8.32 8.71
CA VAL A 129 -3.69 -7.20 9.19
C VAL A 129 -4.98 -7.11 8.38
N PHE A 130 -4.90 -7.17 7.05
CA PHE A 130 -6.08 -7.13 6.20
C PHE A 130 -7.00 -8.33 6.37
N LYS A 131 -6.46 -9.53 6.58
CA LYS A 131 -7.28 -10.71 6.89
C LYS A 131 -7.98 -10.58 8.23
N VAL A 132 -7.29 -10.13 9.28
CA VAL A 132 -7.91 -9.89 10.59
C VAL A 132 -9.00 -8.83 10.49
N LEU A 133 -8.76 -7.75 9.75
CA LEU A 133 -9.76 -6.71 9.51
C LEU A 133 -10.98 -7.28 8.76
N ALA A 134 -10.77 -8.07 7.71
CA ALA A 134 -11.84 -8.71 6.96
C ALA A 134 -12.66 -9.66 7.83
N ASP A 135 -12.01 -10.46 8.67
CA ASP A 135 -12.69 -11.39 9.60
C ASP A 135 -13.51 -10.61 10.63
N ALA A 136 -12.96 -9.54 11.20
CA ALA A 136 -13.64 -8.69 12.19
C ALA A 136 -14.86 -7.98 11.61
N GLU A 137 -14.75 -7.48 10.39
CA GLU A 137 -15.80 -6.71 9.71
C GLU A 137 -16.74 -7.58 8.85
N HIS A 138 -16.59 -8.91 8.88
CA HIS A 138 -17.34 -9.82 8.02
C HIS A 138 -18.85 -9.76 8.22
N GLN A 139 -19.31 -9.54 9.46
CA GLN A 139 -20.74 -9.47 9.77
C GLN A 139 -21.41 -8.25 9.10
N ASP A 140 -20.74 -7.11 9.12
CA ASP A 140 -21.27 -5.85 8.58
C ASP A 140 -21.01 -5.71 7.07
N PHE A 141 -19.91 -6.29 6.57
CA PHE A 141 -19.49 -6.17 5.16
C PHE A 141 -19.07 -7.53 4.56
N PRO A 142 -19.95 -8.53 4.46
CA PRO A 142 -19.57 -9.89 4.08
C PRO A 142 -18.90 -9.97 2.69
N GLU A 143 -19.45 -9.25 1.71
CA GLU A 143 -18.89 -9.23 0.35
C GLU A 143 -17.56 -8.45 0.26
N SER A 144 -17.43 -7.34 0.97
CA SER A 144 -16.19 -6.56 0.98
C SER A 144 -15.08 -7.27 1.76
N ALA A 145 -15.41 -7.94 2.87
CA ALA A 145 -14.49 -8.79 3.62
C ALA A 145 -13.95 -9.93 2.75
N LYS A 146 -14.82 -10.54 1.94
CA LYS A 146 -14.42 -11.56 0.96
C LYS A 146 -13.46 -11.00 -0.09
N ILE A 147 -13.70 -9.78 -0.59
CA ILE A 147 -12.80 -9.09 -1.52
C ILE A 147 -11.44 -8.83 -0.88
N ILE A 148 -11.39 -8.28 0.33
CA ILE A 148 -10.12 -8.02 1.03
C ILE A 148 -9.34 -9.33 1.29
N SER A 149 -10.05 -10.41 1.61
CA SER A 149 -9.43 -11.70 1.92
C SER A 149 -8.89 -12.44 0.70
N ARG A 150 -9.54 -12.29 -0.46
CA ARG A 150 -9.33 -13.13 -1.65
C ARG A 150 -8.80 -12.37 -2.86
N ASP A 151 -9.18 -11.11 -3.02
CA ASP A 151 -8.99 -10.34 -4.25
C ASP A 151 -7.93 -9.22 -4.07
N MET A 152 -7.07 -9.36 -3.05
CA MET A 152 -5.98 -8.44 -2.73
C MET A 152 -4.61 -9.07 -3.04
N TYR A 153 -3.71 -8.31 -3.66
CA TYR A 153 -2.32 -8.66 -3.91
C TYR A 153 -1.41 -7.52 -3.48
N MET A 154 -0.71 -7.70 -2.35
CA MET A 154 0.04 -6.62 -1.72
C MET A 154 -0.86 -5.38 -1.52
N ASP A 155 -0.50 -4.24 -2.08
CA ASP A 155 -1.24 -2.98 -2.03
C ASP A 155 -2.37 -2.87 -3.06
N ASP A 156 -2.48 -3.80 -4.03
CA ASP A 156 -3.50 -3.77 -5.07
C ASP A 156 -4.74 -4.61 -4.69
N ILE A 157 -5.93 -4.08 -4.95
CA ILE A 157 -7.21 -4.80 -4.92
C ILE A 157 -7.73 -4.91 -6.36
N LEU A 158 -8.03 -6.13 -6.81
CA LEU A 158 -8.52 -6.43 -8.15
C LEU A 158 -9.81 -7.25 -8.06
N SER A 159 -10.97 -6.59 -8.13
CA SER A 159 -12.27 -7.27 -8.02
C SER A 159 -13.32 -6.69 -8.96
N GLY A 160 -14.58 -7.13 -8.85
CA GLY A 160 -15.62 -6.68 -9.76
C GLY A 160 -16.98 -7.32 -9.50
N ALA A 161 -17.90 -7.11 -10.45
CA ALA A 161 -19.22 -7.71 -10.45
C ALA A 161 -19.78 -7.90 -11.86
N LEU A 162 -20.93 -8.56 -11.97
CA LEU A 162 -21.65 -8.75 -13.24
C LEU A 162 -22.49 -7.52 -13.64
N SER A 163 -22.74 -6.58 -12.73
CA SER A 163 -23.47 -5.34 -13.00
C SER A 163 -22.69 -4.11 -12.52
N LEU A 164 -22.86 -2.98 -13.22
CA LEU A 164 -22.24 -1.71 -12.84
C LEU A 164 -22.65 -1.27 -11.44
N THR A 165 -23.95 -1.42 -11.11
CA THR A 165 -24.50 -1.06 -9.81
C THR A 165 -23.88 -1.90 -8.69
N SER A 166 -23.74 -3.21 -8.89
CA SER A 166 -23.09 -4.10 -7.92
C SER A 166 -21.61 -3.76 -7.75
N ALA A 167 -20.88 -3.48 -8.84
CA ALA A 167 -19.48 -3.10 -8.77
C ALA A 167 -19.28 -1.81 -7.96
N LYS A 168 -20.12 -0.78 -8.19
CA LYS A 168 -20.12 0.46 -7.39
C LYS A 168 -20.47 0.23 -5.92
N LYS A 169 -21.40 -0.67 -5.62
CA LYS A 169 -21.75 -1.00 -4.22
C LYS A 169 -20.59 -1.70 -3.51
N LEU A 170 -19.95 -2.68 -4.16
CA LEU A 170 -18.79 -3.39 -3.60
C LEU A 170 -17.63 -2.44 -3.35
N GLN A 171 -17.40 -1.55 -4.30
CA GLN A 171 -16.41 -0.49 -4.20
C GLN A 171 -16.61 0.39 -2.95
N VAL A 172 -17.83 0.91 -2.75
CA VAL A 172 -18.16 1.70 -1.56
C VAL A 172 -18.02 0.85 -0.28
N GLY A 173 -18.45 -0.41 -0.30
CA GLY A 173 -18.30 -1.31 0.85
C GLY A 173 -16.85 -1.59 1.21
N VAL A 174 -15.97 -1.77 0.22
CA VAL A 174 -14.52 -1.95 0.42
C VAL A 174 -13.91 -0.69 1.01
N SER A 175 -14.25 0.50 0.49
CA SER A 175 -13.85 1.78 1.10
C SER A 175 -14.26 1.87 2.56
N GLU A 176 -15.49 1.52 2.89
CA GLU A 176 -16.03 1.67 4.24
C GLU A 176 -15.42 0.65 5.22
N LEU A 177 -15.22 -0.60 4.77
CA LEU A 177 -14.50 -1.61 5.56
C LEU A 177 -13.08 -1.14 5.88
N LEU A 178 -12.35 -0.65 4.88
CA LEU A 178 -11.00 -0.11 5.06
C LEU A 178 -10.98 1.13 5.97
N ARG A 179 -12.10 1.89 6.03
CA ARG A 179 -12.26 3.03 6.94
C ARG A 179 -12.26 2.63 8.39
N ARG A 180 -12.96 1.54 8.70
CA ARG A 180 -13.05 1.03 10.07
C ARG A 180 -11.70 0.53 10.58
N GLY A 181 -10.86 0.00 9.69
CA GLY A 181 -9.48 -0.33 9.99
C GLY A 181 -8.50 0.85 10.00
N GLU A 182 -8.99 2.10 9.85
CA GLU A 182 -8.19 3.32 9.74
C GLU A 182 -7.19 3.32 8.56
N VAL A 183 -7.42 2.48 7.54
CA VAL A 183 -6.55 2.31 6.36
C VAL A 183 -6.96 3.24 5.20
N LEU A 184 -8.00 4.07 5.38
CA LEU A 184 -8.71 4.75 4.27
C LEU A 184 -7.97 5.89 3.57
N SER A 185 -6.80 6.34 4.03
CA SER A 185 -6.15 7.55 3.50
C SER A 185 -5.60 7.42 2.05
N CYS A 186 -6.06 6.43 1.28
CA CYS A 186 -5.20 5.76 0.30
C CYS A 186 -5.82 5.31 -1.02
N ILE A 187 -7.14 5.26 -1.22
CA ILE A 187 -7.67 4.73 -2.50
C ILE A 187 -7.55 5.76 -3.62
N ASN A 188 -6.54 5.60 -4.48
CA ASN A 188 -6.43 6.35 -5.72
C ASN A 188 -7.06 5.56 -6.86
N GLY A 189 -8.15 6.11 -7.41
CA GLY A 189 -8.69 5.66 -8.69
C GLY A 189 -9.65 4.49 -8.56
N TYR A 190 -10.94 4.80 -8.66
CA TYR A 190 -11.95 3.80 -8.91
C TYR A 190 -12.26 3.77 -10.39
N GLN A 191 -11.54 2.94 -11.13
CA GLN A 191 -11.84 2.77 -12.54
C GLN A 191 -12.69 1.52 -12.73
N ILE A 192 -13.96 1.72 -13.06
CA ILE A 192 -14.82 0.62 -13.50
C ILE A 192 -14.54 0.37 -14.98
N ILE A 193 -13.90 -0.75 -15.28
CA ILE A 193 -13.43 -1.12 -16.61
C ILE A 193 -14.12 -2.42 -17.02
N GLN A 194 -14.53 -2.56 -18.28
CA GLN A 194 -14.89 -3.87 -18.83
C GLN A 194 -13.60 -4.64 -19.14
N PRO A 195 -13.43 -5.90 -18.68
CA PRO A 195 -12.15 -6.61 -18.77
C PRO A 195 -11.56 -6.72 -20.18
N PHE A 196 -12.39 -6.70 -21.22
CA PHE A 196 -11.94 -6.72 -22.61
C PHE A 196 -11.07 -5.50 -22.96
N LEU A 197 -11.27 -4.35 -22.32
CA LEU A 197 -10.47 -3.15 -22.54
C LEU A 197 -9.10 -3.19 -21.82
N MET A 198 -8.90 -4.12 -20.89
CA MET A 198 -7.70 -4.17 -20.04
C MET A 198 -6.48 -4.76 -20.77
N ILE A 199 -6.67 -5.60 -21.79
CA ILE A 199 -5.57 -6.03 -22.69
C ILE A 199 -4.95 -4.80 -23.38
N PHE A 200 -5.77 -3.81 -23.71
CA PHE A 200 -5.32 -2.57 -24.37
C PHE A 200 -4.63 -1.59 -23.39
N LEU A 201 -5.04 -1.58 -22.12
CA LEU A 201 -4.49 -0.68 -21.10
C LEU A 201 -3.21 -1.21 -20.44
N LEU A 202 -3.10 -2.53 -20.22
CA LEU A 202 -1.88 -3.14 -19.65
C LEU A 202 -0.68 -3.11 -20.60
N GLN A 203 -0.90 -3.01 -21.91
CA GLN A 203 0.17 -2.79 -22.90
C GLN A 203 0.67 -1.34 -22.93
N ASN A 204 -0.03 -0.39 -22.28
CA ASN A 204 0.24 1.05 -22.36
C ASN A 204 0.66 1.71 -21.03
N THR A 205 0.98 0.93 -19.97
CA THR A 205 1.39 1.47 -18.66
C THR A 205 2.81 2.07 -18.63
N HIS A 206 3.27 2.66 -19.74
CA HIS A 206 4.43 3.54 -19.78
C HIS A 206 4.09 5.02 -20.05
N SER A 207 2.82 5.38 -20.24
CA SER A 207 2.45 6.80 -20.38
C SER A 207 1.26 7.21 -19.54
N LYS A 208 1.40 8.40 -18.97
CA LYS A 208 0.46 9.17 -18.15
C LYS A 208 -0.94 9.20 -18.79
N TYR A 209 -2.00 9.07 -17.99
CA TYR A 209 -3.32 9.53 -18.41
C TYR A 209 -3.94 10.43 -17.34
N SER A 210 -3.79 11.74 -17.59
CA SER A 210 -4.73 12.77 -17.17
C SER A 210 -5.93 12.71 -18.12
N VAL A 211 -7.14 12.56 -17.58
CA VAL A 211 -8.36 12.72 -18.37
C VAL A 211 -9.09 13.96 -17.84
N LYS A 212 -9.13 14.98 -18.70
CA LYS A 212 -9.96 16.18 -18.54
C LYS A 212 -11.42 15.75 -18.38
N HIS A 213 -12.05 16.19 -17.30
CA HIS A 213 -13.51 16.18 -17.20
C HIS A 213 -14.10 17.04 -18.32
N SER A 214 -14.85 16.44 -19.25
CA SER A 214 -15.82 17.19 -20.05
C SER A 214 -16.99 17.54 -19.13
N LYS A 215 -17.08 18.81 -18.73
CA LYS A 215 -18.33 19.36 -18.21
C LYS A 215 -19.30 19.44 -19.38
N GLY A 216 -20.27 18.54 -19.41
CA GLY A 216 -21.49 18.74 -20.20
C GLY A 216 -22.35 19.78 -19.51
N THR A 217 -22.23 21.04 -19.93
CA THR A 217 -23.28 22.05 -19.77
C THR A 217 -24.17 21.97 -21.01
N MET A 218 -25.32 21.33 -20.90
CA MET A 218 -26.47 21.65 -21.72
C MET A 218 -27.21 22.78 -21.02
N ASN A 219 -27.22 23.96 -21.64
CA ASN A 219 -28.43 24.78 -21.78
C ASN A 219 -28.22 25.68 -22.99
N ALA A 220 -29.23 25.65 -23.86
CA ALA A 220 -29.32 26.37 -25.12
C ALA A 220 -29.92 27.78 -24.91
N LEU A 221 -29.96 28.53 -26.03
CA LEU A 221 -30.60 29.84 -26.28
C LEU A 221 -29.75 31.03 -25.84
N GLU A 222 -29.55 32.12 -26.58
CA GLU A 222 -29.98 32.68 -27.88
C GLU A 222 -29.00 33.88 -28.11
N ALA A 223 -28.33 33.98 -29.26
CA ALA A 223 -28.65 34.88 -30.38
C ALA A 223 -28.45 36.40 -30.12
N SER A 224 -27.46 36.94 -30.84
CA SER A 224 -27.39 38.28 -31.47
C SER A 224 -27.00 39.51 -30.65
N ASP A 225 -26.02 40.20 -31.25
CA ASP A 225 -25.52 41.59 -31.11
C ASP A 225 -24.65 41.99 -29.89
#